data_AF-A0A087E430-F1
#
_entry.id   AF-A0A087E430-F1
#
_cell.length_a   1.000
_cell.length_b   1.000
_cell.length_c   1.000
_cell.angle_alpha   90.00
_cell.angle_beta   90.00
_cell.angle_gamma   90.00
#
_symmetry.space_group_name_H-M   'P 1'
#
loop_
_entity.id
_entity.type
_entity.pdbx_description
1 polymer ?
#
loop_
_entity_poly.entity_id
_entity_poly.type
_entity_poly.pdbx_seq_one_letter_code
_entity_poly.pdbx_strand_id
1 'polypeptide(L)'
;MGGGRRPVSRGVRLLCLGLAVLLVCALGSVVLGRHGSSDTAARDASTTGSAPSKDDAGTVDAEAHPGLRAAGIPVPGDWSRQSGYRVTVEDGRADWPEQASMEPMAGSYGVADTALDTLDRLLDPTMDDQAWAQGVLGSLGADGGGVEHPVSDAPRWWWAQRRFDPTALCRAVDSDPYVQGQYRGGCADDGEWDDEAERAVSQAGMYDTTSTDFPVPDGLTVDSLTNPQDVASRAYGVVGVPMDDGIWHVTVYCPATLDGPLTDLDGNELTGLDGRGEAWTSISPTGWGTVQRPCRTVEVTVGGQKPFWWFGDES
;
A
#
# COMPACT_ATOMS: atom_id res chain seq x y z
N MET A 1 55.93 13.40 -43.72
CA MET A 1 55.27 13.26 -45.04
C MET A 1 54.08 12.33 -44.85
N GLY A 2 52.88 12.80 -44.53
CA GLY A 2 52.00 13.53 -45.46
C GLY A 2 50.97 12.56 -46.05
N GLY A 3 50.21 11.86 -45.21
CA GLY A 3 49.17 10.92 -45.65
C GLY A 3 47.95 11.66 -46.20
N GLY A 4 47.87 11.75 -47.53
CA GLY A 4 46.78 12.40 -48.25
C GLY A 4 45.44 11.67 -48.06
N ARG A 5 44.49 12.34 -47.40
CA ARG A 5 43.10 11.90 -47.29
C ARG A 5 42.42 11.98 -48.66
N ARG A 6 41.87 10.86 -49.13
CA ARG A 6 41.04 10.82 -50.35
C ARG A 6 39.79 11.68 -50.16
N PRO A 7 39.38 12.51 -51.14
CA PRO A 7 38.20 13.35 -51.01
C PRO A 7 36.93 12.49 -51.03
N VAL A 8 36.19 12.53 -49.93
CA VAL A 8 34.85 11.92 -49.82
C VAL A 8 33.94 12.55 -50.88
N SER A 9 33.28 11.71 -51.67
CA SER A 9 32.42 12.14 -52.77
C SER A 9 31.24 13.00 -52.25
N ARG A 10 30.83 13.99 -53.06
CA ARG A 10 29.74 14.93 -52.70
C ARG A 10 28.44 14.20 -52.30
N GLY A 11 28.16 13.04 -52.90
CA GLY A 11 27.00 12.21 -52.57
C GLY A 11 27.04 11.65 -51.15
N VAL A 12 28.22 11.18 -50.69
CA VAL A 12 28.37 10.67 -49.31
C VAL A 12 28.27 11.80 -48.29
N ARG A 13 28.77 13.00 -48.61
CA ARG A 13 28.59 14.17 -47.74
C ARG A 13 27.14 14.58 -47.59
N LEU A 14 26.36 14.56 -48.68
CA LEU A 14 24.92 14.88 -48.65
C LEU A 14 24.13 13.82 -47.88
N LEU A 15 24.47 12.55 -48.01
CA LEU A 15 23.84 11.45 -47.25
C LEU A 15 24.12 11.59 -45.75
N CYS A 16 25.38 11.85 -45.36
CA CYS A 16 25.74 12.08 -43.96
C CYS A 16 25.06 13.33 -43.38
N LEU A 17 24.91 14.40 -44.15
CA LEU A 17 24.17 15.60 -43.74
C LEU A 17 22.68 15.32 -43.55
N GLY A 18 22.07 14.54 -44.44
CA GLY A 18 20.66 14.12 -44.32
C GLY A 18 20.41 13.27 -43.08
N LEU A 19 21.30 12.30 -42.80
CA LEU A 19 21.24 11.48 -41.58
C LEU A 19 21.45 12.32 -40.32
N ALA A 20 22.37 13.29 -40.32
CA ALA A 20 22.59 14.18 -39.18
C ALA A 20 21.36 15.07 -38.90
N VAL A 21 20.70 15.60 -39.93
CA VAL A 21 19.49 16.41 -39.77
C VAL A 21 18.34 15.57 -39.21
N LEU A 22 18.14 14.34 -39.70
CA LEU A 22 17.11 13.44 -39.16
C LEU A 22 17.36 13.09 -37.68
N LEU A 23 18.63 12.89 -37.30
CA LEU A 23 19.01 12.57 -35.93
C LEU A 23 18.81 13.77 -34.98
N VAL A 24 19.08 15.00 -35.46
CA VAL A 24 18.78 16.24 -34.72
C VAL A 24 17.28 16.47 -34.58
N CYS A 25 16.48 16.21 -35.62
CA CYS A 25 15.02 16.32 -35.54
C CYS A 25 14.43 15.30 -34.55
N ALA A 26 14.91 14.05 -34.55
CA ALA A 26 14.44 13.01 -33.64
C ALA A 26 14.80 13.31 -32.17
N LEU A 27 16.00 13.84 -31.90
CA LEU A 27 16.42 14.27 -30.56
C LEU A 27 15.68 15.54 -30.09
N GLY A 28 15.35 16.46 -31.00
CA GLY A 28 14.55 17.64 -30.69
C GLY A 28 13.14 17.31 -30.19
N SER A 29 12.48 16.30 -30.76
CA SER A 29 11.15 15.82 -30.31
C SER A 29 11.15 15.11 -28.96
N VAL A 30 12.31 14.58 -28.51
CA VAL A 30 12.44 13.94 -27.19
C VAL A 30 12.77 14.95 -26.09
N VAL A 31 13.41 16.08 -26.44
CA VAL A 31 13.81 17.13 -25.49
C VAL A 31 12.74 18.22 -25.34
N LEU A 32 11.87 18.45 -26.33
CA LEU A 32 10.72 19.37 -26.22
C LEU A 32 9.49 18.78 -25.50
N GLY A 33 9.49 17.48 -25.17
CA GLY A 33 8.47 16.84 -24.32
C GLY A 33 8.81 16.82 -22.83
N ARG A 34 10.04 17.22 -22.45
CA ARG A 34 10.55 17.21 -21.08
C ARG A 34 11.31 18.51 -20.81
N HIS A 35 10.57 19.61 -20.64
CA HIS A 35 10.79 20.69 -19.66
C HIS A 35 10.19 22.03 -20.12
N GLY A 36 9.34 22.58 -19.25
CA GLY A 36 8.99 24.00 -19.17
C GLY A 36 7.47 24.23 -19.16
N SER A 37 6.86 24.95 -18.22
CA SER A 37 7.34 25.68 -17.04
C SER A 37 6.12 26.03 -16.18
N SER A 38 6.35 26.21 -14.88
CA SER A 38 5.55 27.02 -13.97
C SER A 38 5.44 28.47 -14.48
N ASP A 39 4.23 29.01 -14.61
CA ASP A 39 3.67 29.99 -13.65
C ASP A 39 2.30 30.57 -14.10
N THR A 40 1.35 30.48 -13.16
CA THR A 40 0.20 31.36 -12.88
C THR A 40 -0.37 32.28 -13.98
N ALA A 41 -1.61 31.99 -14.40
CA ALA A 41 -2.71 32.96 -14.43
C ALA A 41 -4.06 32.28 -14.74
N ALA A 42 -5.06 32.66 -13.95
CA ALA A 42 -6.44 32.21 -13.95
C ALA A 42 -7.11 32.07 -15.33
N ARG A 43 -7.95 31.03 -15.47
CA ARG A 43 -9.27 31.11 -16.13
C ARG A 43 -10.11 29.86 -15.83
N ASP A 44 -11.34 30.14 -15.45
CA ASP A 44 -12.46 29.23 -15.32
C ASP A 44 -12.58 28.26 -16.50
N ALA A 45 -12.76 26.98 -16.18
CA ALA A 45 -13.40 26.03 -17.06
C ALA A 45 -14.21 25.06 -16.21
N SER A 46 -15.49 25.40 -16.04
CA SER A 46 -16.52 24.45 -15.64
C SER A 46 -16.45 23.24 -16.57
N THR A 47 -16.02 22.10 -16.03
CA THR A 47 -16.22 20.82 -16.70
C THR A 47 -17.13 20.00 -15.83
N THR A 48 -18.38 19.95 -16.27
CA THR A 48 -19.46 19.15 -15.73
C THR A 48 -19.08 17.68 -15.89
N GLY A 49 -18.42 17.12 -14.88
CA GLY A 49 -18.24 15.68 -14.75
C GLY A 49 -19.51 15.09 -14.17
N SER A 50 -20.29 14.44 -15.02
CA SER A 50 -21.46 13.66 -14.63
C SER A 50 -21.11 12.69 -13.50
N ALA A 51 -21.85 12.78 -12.40
CA ALA A 51 -21.80 11.84 -11.29
C ALA A 51 -22.04 10.40 -11.80
N PRO A 52 -21.29 9.39 -11.34
CA PRO A 52 -21.68 8.01 -11.55
C PRO A 52 -23.01 7.79 -10.82
N SER A 53 -24.02 7.41 -11.59
CA SER A 53 -25.35 7.13 -11.08
C SER A 53 -25.29 5.94 -10.14
N LYS A 54 -25.99 6.06 -9.01
CA LYS A 54 -26.50 4.94 -8.21
C LYS A 54 -27.24 4.00 -9.15
N ASP A 55 -26.69 2.81 -9.35
CA ASP A 55 -27.36 1.52 -9.56
C ASP A 55 -26.37 0.59 -10.27
N ASP A 56 -25.43 0.04 -9.51
CA ASP A 56 -24.83 -1.26 -9.80
C ASP A 56 -24.56 -1.93 -8.45
N ALA A 57 -25.62 -2.47 -7.86
CA ALA A 57 -25.48 -3.68 -7.05
C ALA A 57 -25.10 -4.82 -8.00
N GLY A 58 -23.86 -4.75 -8.48
CA GLY A 58 -23.27 -5.70 -9.41
C GLY A 58 -23.13 -7.05 -8.73
N THR A 59 -23.56 -8.07 -9.44
CA THR A 59 -23.37 -9.48 -9.11
C THR A 59 -21.93 -9.71 -8.66
N VAL A 60 -21.72 -10.22 -7.44
CA VAL A 60 -20.38 -10.51 -6.90
C VAL A 60 -19.69 -11.48 -7.87
N ASP A 61 -18.61 -11.00 -8.48
CA ASP A 61 -17.99 -11.63 -9.63
C ASP A 61 -17.35 -12.98 -9.26
N ALA A 62 -17.65 -14.01 -10.03
CA ALA A 62 -17.08 -15.35 -9.83
C ALA A 62 -15.56 -15.39 -10.05
N GLU A 63 -14.96 -14.29 -10.54
CA GLU A 63 -13.53 -14.14 -10.88
C GLU A 63 -12.74 -13.20 -9.93
N ALA A 64 -13.35 -12.57 -8.93
CA ALA A 64 -12.64 -11.63 -8.05
C ALA A 64 -11.55 -12.30 -7.19
N HIS A 65 -10.31 -11.83 -7.21
CA HIS A 65 -9.18 -12.33 -6.41
C HIS A 65 -8.65 -13.74 -6.78
N PRO A 66 -8.16 -13.97 -8.02
CA PRO A 66 -7.66 -15.27 -8.47
C PRO A 66 -6.43 -15.77 -7.68
N GLY A 67 -5.54 -14.87 -7.24
CA GLY A 67 -4.33 -15.24 -6.51
C GLY A 67 -4.62 -15.66 -5.08
N LEU A 68 -5.46 -14.90 -4.36
CA LEU A 68 -5.86 -15.26 -2.99
C LEU A 68 -6.57 -16.62 -2.97
N ARG A 69 -7.50 -16.84 -3.91
CA ARG A 69 -8.21 -18.11 -4.04
C ARG A 69 -7.28 -19.27 -4.39
N ALA A 70 -6.31 -19.05 -5.29
CA ALA A 70 -5.35 -20.08 -5.66
C ALA A 70 -4.44 -20.47 -4.48
N ALA A 71 -4.07 -19.51 -3.63
CA ALA A 71 -3.30 -19.74 -2.43
C ALA A 71 -4.13 -20.26 -1.25
N GLY A 72 -5.45 -20.12 -1.29
CA GLY A 72 -6.35 -20.47 -0.18
C GLY A 72 -6.41 -19.41 0.92
N ILE A 73 -5.93 -18.19 0.64
CA ILE A 73 -6.05 -17.04 1.56
C ILE A 73 -7.51 -16.57 1.55
N PRO A 74 -8.11 -16.25 2.71
CA PRO A 74 -9.44 -15.65 2.78
C PRO A 74 -9.54 -14.40 1.89
N VAL A 75 -10.61 -14.33 1.10
CA VAL A 75 -10.85 -13.16 0.23
C VAL A 75 -11.36 -11.97 1.07
N PRO A 76 -10.99 -10.73 0.70
CA PRO A 76 -11.47 -9.52 1.37
C PRO A 76 -13.00 -9.46 1.44
N GLY A 77 -13.51 -8.85 2.50
CA GLY A 77 -14.93 -8.73 2.79
C GLY A 77 -15.14 -7.85 4.03
N ASP A 78 -16.28 -8.01 4.71
CA ASP A 78 -16.59 -7.17 5.88
C ASP A 78 -15.56 -7.33 7.02
N TRP A 79 -14.88 -8.48 7.11
CA TRP A 79 -13.84 -8.75 8.11
C TRP A 79 -12.54 -7.98 7.87
N SER A 80 -12.20 -7.67 6.62
CA SER A 80 -10.96 -6.98 6.24
C SER A 80 -11.12 -5.47 6.18
N ARG A 81 -12.37 -4.98 6.20
CA ARG A 81 -12.65 -3.54 6.18
C ARG A 81 -12.04 -2.85 7.38
N GLN A 82 -11.35 -1.74 7.09
CA GLN A 82 -10.93 -0.81 8.11
C GLN A 82 -12.16 -0.27 8.87
N SER A 83 -12.02 -0.11 10.19
CA SER A 83 -13.12 0.32 11.06
C SER A 83 -12.82 1.65 11.74
N GLY A 84 -13.73 2.63 11.60
CA GLY A 84 -13.59 3.97 12.15
C GLY A 84 -14.39 4.16 13.42
N TYR A 85 -13.92 5.04 14.29
CA TYR A 85 -14.70 5.48 15.44
C TYR A 85 -15.61 6.63 15.04
N ARG A 86 -16.89 6.47 15.36
CA ARG A 86 -17.88 7.53 15.15
C ARG A 86 -17.68 8.66 16.18
N VAL A 87 -17.67 9.89 15.69
CA VAL A 87 -17.71 11.12 16.48
C VAL A 87 -19.00 11.89 16.16
N THR A 88 -19.56 12.55 17.17
CA THR A 88 -20.74 13.39 17.00
C THR A 88 -20.29 14.78 16.58
N VAL A 89 -21.02 15.40 15.65
CA VAL A 89 -20.74 16.76 15.19
C VAL A 89 -21.89 17.67 15.58
N GLU A 90 -21.58 18.68 16.40
CA GLU A 90 -22.52 19.71 16.84
C GLU A 90 -21.86 21.09 16.71
N ASP A 91 -22.59 22.07 16.17
CA ASP A 91 -22.11 23.46 15.98
C ASP A 91 -20.72 23.55 15.31
N GLY A 92 -20.45 22.67 14.32
CA GLY A 92 -19.20 22.63 13.57
C GLY A 92 -18.01 22.08 14.35
N ARG A 93 -18.25 21.43 15.51
CA ARG A 93 -17.25 20.79 16.36
C ARG A 93 -17.50 19.30 16.44
N ALA A 94 -16.43 18.51 16.33
CA ALA A 94 -16.48 17.08 16.58
C ALA A 94 -16.16 16.79 18.05
N ASP A 95 -17.00 16.02 18.71
CA ASP A 95 -16.80 15.56 20.09
C ASP A 95 -17.00 14.04 20.15
N TRP A 96 -16.29 13.42 21.09
CA TRP A 96 -16.40 11.98 21.34
C TRP A 96 -17.74 11.66 22.00
N PRO A 97 -18.50 10.69 21.50
CA PRO A 97 -19.71 10.24 22.18
C PRO A 97 -19.37 9.61 23.53
N GLU A 98 -20.32 9.61 24.47
CA GLU A 98 -20.15 8.94 25.78
C GLU A 98 -19.81 7.45 25.63
N GLN A 99 -20.31 6.82 24.56
CA GLN A 99 -19.98 5.45 24.16
C GLN A 99 -19.39 5.48 22.76
N ALA A 100 -18.09 5.26 22.69
CA ALA A 100 -17.38 5.11 21.43
C ALA A 100 -17.85 3.83 20.71
N SER A 101 -18.36 3.99 19.50
CA SER A 101 -18.68 2.87 18.61
C SER A 101 -17.68 2.85 17.46
N MET A 102 -17.14 1.67 17.21
CA MET A 102 -16.34 1.37 16.03
C MET A 102 -17.24 0.77 14.97
N GLU A 103 -17.18 1.29 13.76
CA GLU A 103 -18.02 0.89 12.63
C GLU A 103 -17.14 0.57 11.43
N PRO A 104 -17.44 -0.51 10.67
CA PRO A 104 -16.72 -0.79 9.44
C PRO A 104 -16.99 0.32 8.43
N MET A 105 -15.92 0.86 7.85
CA MET A 105 -16.02 1.92 6.85
C MET A 105 -16.37 1.34 5.48
N ALA A 106 -17.03 2.13 4.63
CA ALA A 106 -17.28 1.74 3.26
C ALA A 106 -16.07 2.03 2.37
N GLY A 107 -15.48 0.99 1.79
CA GLY A 107 -14.36 1.08 0.84
C GLY A 107 -13.22 0.12 1.16
N SER A 108 -12.25 0.04 0.24
CA SER A 108 -11.10 -0.88 0.27
C SER A 108 -9.78 -0.10 0.23
N TYR A 109 -9.63 0.89 1.10
CA TYR A 109 -8.46 1.78 1.18
C TYR A 109 -7.63 1.56 2.46
N GLY A 110 -8.05 0.62 3.31
CA GLY A 110 -7.42 0.32 4.59
C GLY A 110 -6.25 -0.65 4.48
N VAL A 111 -5.61 -0.92 5.62
CA VAL A 111 -4.40 -1.74 5.72
C VAL A 111 -4.60 -3.16 5.19
N ALA A 112 -5.61 -3.88 5.69
CA ALA A 112 -5.85 -5.27 5.32
C ALA A 112 -6.25 -5.44 3.84
N ASP A 113 -7.22 -4.65 3.36
CA ASP A 113 -7.62 -4.68 1.94
C ASP A 113 -6.44 -4.37 1.02
N THR A 114 -5.63 -3.36 1.35
CA THR A 114 -4.45 -3.00 0.55
C THR A 114 -3.42 -4.14 0.51
N ALA A 115 -3.17 -4.79 1.65
CA ALA A 115 -2.26 -5.92 1.72
C ALA A 115 -2.75 -7.11 0.88
N LEU A 116 -4.03 -7.47 1.03
CA LEU A 116 -4.65 -8.59 0.32
C LEU A 116 -4.73 -8.35 -1.19
N ASP A 117 -5.02 -7.13 -1.63
CA ASP A 117 -4.98 -6.74 -3.04
C ASP A 117 -3.57 -6.91 -3.65
N THR A 118 -2.53 -6.60 -2.89
CA THR A 118 -1.14 -6.81 -3.34
C THR A 118 -0.80 -8.30 -3.40
N LEU A 119 -1.18 -9.08 -2.38
CA LEU A 119 -0.98 -10.53 -2.38
C LEU A 119 -1.75 -11.22 -3.50
N ASP A 120 -2.96 -10.77 -3.82
CA ASP A 120 -3.74 -11.31 -4.94
C ASP A 120 -2.96 -11.24 -6.25
N ARG A 121 -2.35 -10.10 -6.56
CA ARG A 121 -1.55 -9.90 -7.77
C ARG A 121 -0.27 -10.73 -7.76
N LEU A 122 0.40 -10.81 -6.60
CA LEU A 122 1.63 -11.61 -6.43
C LEU A 122 1.37 -13.11 -6.64
N LEU A 123 0.23 -13.60 -6.15
CA LEU A 123 -0.10 -15.02 -6.12
C LEU A 123 -0.93 -15.48 -7.33
N ASP A 124 -1.36 -14.57 -8.20
CA ASP A 124 -2.18 -14.89 -9.37
C ASP A 124 -1.47 -15.87 -10.34
N PRO A 125 -1.95 -17.13 -10.45
CA PRO A 125 -1.36 -18.11 -11.34
C PRO A 125 -1.78 -17.92 -12.81
N THR A 126 -2.75 -17.05 -13.09
CA THR A 126 -3.42 -16.89 -14.39
C THR A 126 -2.84 -15.77 -15.24
N MET A 127 -2.20 -14.77 -14.61
CA MET A 127 -1.55 -13.65 -15.30
C MET A 127 -0.42 -14.15 -16.23
N ASP A 128 -0.03 -13.44 -17.28
CA ASP A 128 1.20 -13.76 -18.02
C ASP A 128 2.44 -13.15 -17.33
N ASP A 129 3.64 -13.64 -17.63
CA ASP A 129 4.86 -13.27 -16.89
C ASP A 129 5.22 -11.79 -16.99
N GLN A 130 4.93 -11.16 -18.14
CA GLN A 130 5.21 -9.74 -18.33
C GLN A 130 4.20 -8.89 -17.56
N ALA A 131 2.91 -9.23 -17.65
CA ALA A 131 1.87 -8.57 -16.87
C ALA A 131 2.09 -8.76 -15.36
N TRP A 132 2.53 -9.95 -14.93
CA TRP A 132 2.86 -10.23 -13.53
C TRP A 132 4.05 -9.39 -13.07
N ALA A 133 5.15 -9.36 -13.82
CA ALA A 133 6.31 -8.54 -13.46
C ALA A 133 5.97 -7.04 -13.36
N GLN A 134 5.14 -6.52 -14.27
CA GLN A 134 4.69 -5.13 -14.22
C GLN A 134 3.69 -4.89 -13.08
N GLY A 135 2.78 -5.82 -12.85
CA GLY A 135 1.75 -5.75 -11.81
C GLY A 135 2.34 -5.80 -10.40
N VAL A 136 3.34 -6.64 -10.17
CA VAL A 136 4.09 -6.74 -8.92
C VAL A 136 4.81 -5.42 -8.62
N LEU A 137 5.56 -4.89 -9.59
CA LEU A 137 6.23 -3.59 -9.43
C LEU A 137 5.24 -2.44 -9.23
N GLY A 138 4.08 -2.48 -9.90
CA GLY A 138 3.04 -1.46 -9.78
C GLY A 138 2.21 -1.55 -8.50
N SER A 139 2.27 -2.67 -7.78
CA SER A 139 1.53 -2.87 -6.53
C SER A 139 2.22 -2.28 -5.31
N LEU A 140 3.52 -1.99 -5.43
CA LEU A 140 4.33 -1.44 -4.35
C LEU A 140 4.60 0.05 -4.57
N GLY A 141 4.51 0.81 -3.49
CA GLY A 141 4.89 2.22 -3.46
C GLY A 141 6.07 2.46 -2.54
N ALA A 142 6.61 3.67 -2.60
CA ALA A 142 7.62 4.13 -1.66
C ALA A 142 7.10 4.11 -0.21
N ASP A 143 7.97 4.01 0.78
CA ASP A 143 7.62 4.21 2.18
C ASP A 143 7.41 5.71 2.52
N GLY A 144 7.22 6.02 3.79
CA GLY A 144 7.08 7.39 4.28
C GLY A 144 8.32 8.26 4.04
N GLY A 145 9.51 7.66 3.95
CA GLY A 145 10.77 8.33 3.61
C GLY A 145 11.01 8.45 2.10
N GLY A 146 10.09 7.98 1.26
CA GLY A 146 10.24 8.04 -0.20
C GLY A 146 11.12 6.94 -0.78
N VAL A 147 11.41 5.87 -0.02
CA VAL A 147 12.23 4.73 -0.46
C VAL A 147 11.34 3.59 -0.93
N GLU A 148 11.61 3.05 -2.12
CA GLU A 148 10.99 1.81 -2.60
C GLU A 148 11.79 0.60 -2.10
N HIS A 149 11.09 -0.40 -1.56
CA HIS A 149 11.71 -1.64 -1.09
C HIS A 149 11.59 -2.73 -2.16
N PRO A 150 12.66 -3.51 -2.40
CA PRO A 150 12.61 -4.58 -3.39
C PRO A 150 11.67 -5.70 -2.95
N VAL A 151 10.94 -6.28 -3.90
CA VAL A 151 10.26 -7.57 -3.70
C VAL A 151 11.32 -8.66 -3.60
N SER A 152 11.04 -9.69 -2.80
CA SER A 152 11.79 -10.95 -2.83
C SER A 152 12.03 -11.40 -4.28
N ASP A 153 13.28 -11.78 -4.59
CA ASP A 153 13.71 -12.22 -5.92
C ASP A 153 13.22 -13.63 -6.29
N ALA A 154 12.29 -14.17 -5.49
CA ALA A 154 11.66 -15.44 -5.73
C ALA A 154 11.00 -15.50 -7.11
N PRO A 155 11.24 -16.57 -7.89
CA PRO A 155 10.69 -16.71 -9.23
C PRO A 155 9.17 -16.88 -9.16
N ARG A 156 8.46 -16.46 -10.21
CA ARG A 156 6.99 -16.51 -10.24
C ARG A 156 6.37 -17.87 -9.88
N TRP A 157 6.96 -18.97 -10.35
CA TRP A 157 6.47 -20.31 -10.03
C TRP A 157 6.47 -20.60 -8.53
N TRP A 158 7.38 -19.98 -7.77
CA TRP A 158 7.47 -20.12 -6.33
C TRP A 158 6.25 -19.46 -5.69
N TRP A 159 5.97 -18.19 -6.05
CA TRP A 159 4.79 -17.45 -5.59
C TRP A 159 3.49 -18.23 -5.86
N ALA A 160 3.29 -18.71 -7.08
CA ALA A 160 2.09 -19.44 -7.48
C ALA A 160 1.88 -20.77 -6.72
N GLN A 161 2.93 -21.32 -6.10
CA GLN A 161 2.86 -22.57 -5.33
C GLN A 161 2.62 -22.34 -3.83
N ARG A 162 2.73 -21.11 -3.34
CA ARG A 162 2.51 -20.78 -1.92
C ARG A 162 1.07 -21.02 -1.53
N ARG A 163 0.88 -21.51 -0.31
CA ARG A 163 -0.43 -21.87 0.23
C ARG A 163 -0.58 -21.26 1.61
N PHE A 164 -1.79 -20.81 1.89
CA PHE A 164 -2.19 -20.39 3.21
C PHE A 164 -2.12 -21.57 4.17
N ASP A 165 -1.43 -21.38 5.29
CA ASP A 165 -1.34 -22.36 6.38
C ASP A 165 -1.56 -21.61 7.72
N PRO A 166 -2.81 -21.51 8.20
CA PRO A 166 -3.10 -20.80 9.44
C PRO A 166 -2.43 -21.46 10.66
N THR A 167 -2.13 -22.76 10.59
CA THR A 167 -1.37 -23.48 11.62
C THR A 167 0.06 -22.93 11.75
N ALA A 168 0.62 -22.27 10.72
CA ALA A 168 1.92 -21.61 10.83
C ALA A 168 1.94 -20.57 11.97
N LEU A 169 0.83 -19.91 12.31
CA LEU A 169 0.75 -19.02 13.48
C LEU A 169 1.05 -19.75 14.77
N CYS A 170 0.45 -20.92 14.94
CA CYS A 170 0.56 -21.73 16.15
C CYS A 170 1.96 -22.34 16.31
N ARG A 171 2.71 -22.47 15.21
CA ARG A 171 4.12 -22.92 15.21
C ARG A 171 5.11 -21.77 15.36
N ALA A 172 4.80 -20.59 14.82
CA ALA A 172 5.69 -19.44 14.78
C ALA A 172 5.74 -18.63 16.08
N VAL A 173 4.85 -18.95 17.03
CA VAL A 173 4.60 -18.24 18.30
C VAL A 173 5.87 -17.83 19.08
N ASP A 174 6.88 -18.67 19.07
CA ASP A 174 8.13 -18.46 19.83
C ASP A 174 9.32 -18.07 18.93
N SER A 175 9.17 -18.18 17.61
CA SER A 175 10.27 -17.99 16.65
C SER A 175 10.11 -16.74 15.79
N ASP A 176 8.91 -16.14 15.76
CA ASP A 176 8.61 -14.97 14.96
C ASP A 176 8.39 -13.75 15.88
N PRO A 177 9.41 -12.91 16.07
CA PRO A 177 9.32 -11.76 16.95
C PRO A 177 8.49 -10.60 16.35
N TYR A 178 8.11 -10.72 15.07
CA TYR A 178 7.37 -9.71 14.31
C TYR A 178 5.86 -9.79 14.56
N VAL A 179 5.40 -10.85 15.23
CA VAL A 179 4.02 -11.15 15.66
C VAL A 179 3.58 -10.25 16.83
N GLN A 180 3.90 -8.95 16.78
CA GLN A 180 3.49 -7.99 17.80
C GLN A 180 1.98 -7.75 17.70
N GLY A 181 1.24 -8.27 18.68
CA GLY A 181 -0.20 -8.07 18.81
C GLY A 181 -1.11 -9.04 18.06
N GLN A 182 -0.59 -10.12 17.46
CA GLN A 182 -1.46 -11.12 16.81
C GLN A 182 -2.19 -11.98 17.85
N TYR A 183 -3.48 -12.16 17.64
CA TYR A 183 -4.36 -12.89 18.54
C TYR A 183 -4.09 -14.40 18.46
N ARG A 184 -3.51 -14.98 19.52
CA ARG A 184 -3.23 -16.42 19.67
C ARG A 184 -4.48 -17.27 19.96
N GLY A 185 -5.66 -16.67 20.09
CA GLY A 185 -6.83 -17.38 20.62
C GLY A 185 -7.42 -18.45 19.69
N GLY A 186 -6.94 -18.55 18.45
CA GLY A 186 -7.35 -19.60 17.51
C GLY A 186 -6.49 -20.88 17.53
N CYS A 187 -5.44 -20.95 18.36
CA CYS A 187 -4.58 -22.13 18.43
C CYS A 187 -5.09 -23.13 19.48
N ALA A 188 -5.28 -24.39 19.07
CA ALA A 188 -5.61 -25.49 19.95
C ALA A 188 -4.37 -26.04 20.69
N ASP A 189 -4.61 -26.87 21.72
CA ASP A 189 -3.55 -27.46 22.55
C ASP A 189 -2.59 -28.38 21.78
N ASP A 190 -3.03 -28.93 20.64
CA ASP A 190 -2.21 -29.75 19.75
C ASP A 190 -1.36 -28.92 18.76
N GLY A 191 -1.46 -27.59 18.84
CA GLY A 191 -0.71 -26.67 18.00
C GLY A 191 -1.30 -26.47 16.61
N GLU A 192 -2.52 -26.94 16.36
CA GLU A 192 -3.27 -26.68 15.13
C GLU A 192 -4.17 -25.43 15.27
N TRP A 193 -4.53 -24.83 14.13
CA TRP A 193 -5.49 -23.74 14.08
C TRP A 193 -6.94 -24.28 14.10
N ASP A 194 -7.76 -23.80 15.04
CA ASP A 194 -9.15 -24.21 15.26
C ASP A 194 -10.10 -23.00 15.38
N ASP A 195 -9.91 -21.99 14.51
CA ASP A 195 -10.79 -20.83 14.39
C ASP A 195 -11.02 -20.50 12.90
N GLU A 196 -11.79 -19.45 12.62
CA GLU A 196 -12.04 -18.98 11.26
C GLU A 196 -10.73 -18.54 10.57
N ALA A 197 -10.54 -18.93 9.31
CA ALA A 197 -9.32 -18.63 8.55
C ALA A 197 -9.03 -17.12 8.45
N GLU A 198 -10.08 -16.30 8.39
CA GLU A 198 -10.01 -14.83 8.35
C GLU A 198 -9.30 -14.27 9.59
N ARG A 199 -9.48 -14.93 10.74
CA ARG A 199 -8.86 -14.51 12.01
C ARG A 199 -7.38 -14.86 12.12
N ALA A 200 -6.89 -15.75 11.25
CA ALA A 200 -5.46 -16.00 11.12
C ALA A 200 -4.75 -14.92 10.29
N VAL A 201 -5.47 -14.17 9.45
CA VAL A 201 -4.92 -12.96 8.84
C VAL A 201 -5.07 -11.82 9.84
N SER A 202 -3.95 -11.26 10.31
CA SER A 202 -3.99 -10.30 11.42
C SER A 202 -3.22 -9.03 11.11
N GLN A 203 -3.79 -7.90 11.47
CA GLN A 203 -3.12 -6.60 11.42
C GLN A 203 -2.42 -6.33 12.76
N ALA A 204 -1.17 -5.87 12.71
CA ALA A 204 -0.47 -5.37 13.89
C ALA A 204 -1.24 -4.20 14.51
N GLY A 205 -1.66 -4.35 15.77
CA GLY A 205 -2.44 -3.34 16.46
C GLY A 205 -1.62 -2.17 17.00
N MET A 206 -0.31 -2.34 17.20
CA MET A 206 0.62 -1.31 17.69
C MET A 206 2.07 -1.67 17.38
N TYR A 207 2.96 -0.68 17.39
CA TYR A 207 4.40 -0.89 17.27
C TYR A 207 5.13 -0.55 18.57
N ASP A 208 6.22 -1.28 18.81
CA ASP A 208 7.15 -1.04 19.91
C ASP A 208 8.38 -0.31 19.37
N THR A 209 8.58 0.94 19.80
CA THR A 209 9.72 1.77 19.36
C THR A 209 11.07 1.26 19.88
N THR A 210 11.10 0.27 20.78
CA THR A 210 12.36 -0.36 21.22
C THR A 210 12.84 -1.46 20.29
N SER A 211 12.00 -1.89 19.34
CA SER A 211 12.29 -2.97 18.39
C SER A 211 11.95 -2.62 16.94
N THR A 212 11.28 -1.47 16.70
CA THR A 212 10.85 -1.00 15.38
C THR A 212 11.30 0.44 15.07
N ASP A 213 11.84 0.67 13.87
CA ASP A 213 12.33 1.96 13.40
C ASP A 213 11.79 2.22 11.99
N PHE A 214 10.82 3.13 11.89
CA PHE A 214 10.19 3.47 10.62
C PHE A 214 10.78 4.75 10.02
N PRO A 215 10.87 4.86 8.69
CA PRO A 215 11.24 6.08 8.00
C PRO A 215 10.33 7.25 8.42
N VAL A 216 10.94 8.32 8.89
CA VAL A 216 10.26 9.58 9.23
C VAL A 216 10.01 10.36 7.94
N PRO A 217 8.74 10.67 7.60
CA PRO A 217 8.44 11.42 6.39
C PRO A 217 9.02 12.83 6.37
N ASP A 218 9.44 13.26 5.17
CA ASP A 218 9.88 14.63 4.94
C ASP A 218 8.77 15.63 5.29
N GLY A 219 9.14 16.69 6.02
CA GLY A 219 8.21 17.73 6.45
C GLY A 219 7.36 17.38 7.68
N LEU A 220 7.48 16.18 8.25
CA LEU A 220 6.86 15.85 9.53
C LEU A 220 7.40 16.79 10.62
N THR A 221 6.51 17.61 11.17
CA THR A 221 6.85 18.55 12.24
C THR A 221 6.28 18.01 13.56
N VAL A 222 7.16 17.61 14.46
CA VAL A 222 6.80 17.13 15.80
C VAL A 222 7.37 18.05 16.88
N ASP A 223 6.74 18.05 18.06
CA ASP A 223 7.28 18.74 19.23
C ASP A 223 8.65 18.16 19.60
N SER A 224 9.60 19.03 19.97
CA SER A 224 10.98 18.64 20.29
C SER A 224 11.13 17.63 21.45
N LEU A 225 10.10 17.47 22.29
CA LEU A 225 10.04 16.53 23.39
C LEU A 225 9.39 15.19 23.01
N THR A 226 8.86 15.07 21.79
CA THR A 226 8.23 13.85 21.27
C THR A 226 9.23 13.08 20.43
N ASN A 227 9.34 11.77 20.65
CA ASN A 227 10.11 10.93 19.75
C ASN A 227 9.41 10.87 18.39
N PRO A 228 10.05 11.25 17.27
CA PRO A 228 9.44 11.18 15.94
C PRO A 228 8.90 9.78 15.60
N GLN A 229 9.50 8.71 16.14
CA GLN A 229 9.03 7.34 15.94
C GLN A 229 7.64 7.10 16.53
N ASP A 230 7.26 7.78 17.62
CA ASP A 230 5.92 7.65 18.22
C ASP A 230 4.82 8.17 17.29
N VAL A 231 5.19 8.99 16.30
CA VAL A 231 4.29 9.58 15.31
C VAL A 231 4.41 8.86 13.97
N ALA A 232 5.63 8.66 13.47
CA ALA A 232 5.87 8.04 12.17
C ALA A 232 5.36 6.59 12.10
N SER A 233 5.57 5.80 13.16
CA SER A 233 5.12 4.39 13.23
C SER A 233 3.60 4.24 13.05
N ARG A 234 2.80 5.23 13.48
CA ARG A 234 1.33 5.19 13.35
C ARG A 234 0.86 5.19 11.90
N ALA A 235 1.67 5.74 10.99
CA ALA A 235 1.35 5.72 9.58
C ALA A 235 1.55 4.35 8.94
N TYR A 236 2.17 3.40 9.63
CA TYR A 236 2.38 2.06 9.09
C TYR A 236 1.35 1.09 9.68
N GLY A 237 1.02 0.06 8.91
CA GLY A 237 0.30 -1.13 9.35
C GLY A 237 0.99 -2.35 8.74
N VAL A 238 0.99 -3.46 9.47
CA VAL A 238 1.57 -4.73 8.97
C VAL A 238 0.50 -5.80 9.06
N VAL A 239 0.29 -6.51 7.96
CA VAL A 239 -0.61 -7.66 7.91
C VAL A 239 0.22 -8.92 7.93
N GLY A 240 0.06 -9.73 8.97
CA GLY A 240 0.57 -11.08 9.06
C GLY A 240 -0.33 -12.04 8.29
N VAL A 241 0.24 -12.75 7.32
CA VAL A 241 -0.43 -13.78 6.54
C VAL A 241 0.31 -15.11 6.73
N PRO A 242 -0.29 -16.07 7.44
CA PRO A 242 0.33 -17.38 7.67
C PRO A 242 0.36 -18.22 6.39
N MET A 243 1.56 -18.57 5.95
CA MET A 243 1.79 -19.34 4.72
C MET A 243 2.56 -20.63 5.02
N ASP A 244 2.61 -21.52 4.03
CA ASP A 244 3.27 -22.82 4.07
C ASP A 244 4.78 -22.76 4.36
N ASP A 245 5.39 -21.58 4.24
CA ASP A 245 6.80 -21.32 4.53
C ASP A 245 7.04 -20.30 5.67
N GLY A 246 6.00 -20.01 6.46
CA GLY A 246 6.07 -19.11 7.62
C GLY A 246 5.12 -17.93 7.51
N ILE A 247 5.23 -17.00 8.47
CA ILE A 247 4.39 -15.80 8.47
C ILE A 247 4.96 -14.80 7.47
N TRP A 248 4.13 -14.38 6.54
CA TRP A 248 4.43 -13.28 5.64
C TRP A 248 4.00 -11.98 6.29
N HIS A 249 4.84 -10.96 6.16
CA HIS A 249 4.56 -9.63 6.68
C HIS A 249 4.39 -8.68 5.50
N VAL A 250 3.16 -8.20 5.31
CA VAL A 250 2.84 -7.18 4.31
C VAL A 250 2.82 -5.83 5.00
N THR A 251 3.87 -5.05 4.80
CA THR A 251 3.98 -3.70 5.36
C THR A 251 3.25 -2.72 4.45
N VAL A 252 2.40 -1.90 5.06
CA VAL A 252 1.52 -0.94 4.39
C VAL A 252 1.76 0.45 4.99
N TYR A 253 1.91 1.46 4.15
CA TYR A 253 2.00 2.86 4.55
C TYR A 253 0.69 3.59 4.25
N CYS A 254 0.17 4.27 5.26
CA CYS A 254 -1.12 4.96 5.27
C CYS A 254 -0.90 6.41 5.74
N PRO A 255 -0.66 7.35 4.82
CA PRO A 255 -0.25 8.71 5.18
C PRO A 255 -1.36 9.52 5.86
N ALA A 256 -2.63 9.15 5.70
CA ALA A 256 -3.74 9.89 6.33
C ALA A 256 -3.68 9.85 7.86
N THR A 257 -3.11 8.80 8.48
CA THR A 257 -2.97 8.72 9.94
C THR A 257 -2.22 9.92 10.53
N LEU A 258 -1.24 10.47 9.81
CA LEU A 258 -0.36 11.53 10.33
C LEU A 258 -1.12 12.83 10.60
N ASP A 259 -2.16 13.10 9.80
CA ASP A 259 -2.99 14.29 9.94
C ASP A 259 -4.30 14.00 10.70
N GLY A 260 -4.64 12.72 10.91
CA GLY A 260 -5.85 12.28 11.62
C GLY A 260 -7.14 12.94 11.10
N PRO A 261 -7.43 12.91 9.79
CA PRO A 261 -8.60 13.58 9.26
C PRO A 261 -9.90 12.97 9.81
N LEU A 262 -10.93 13.80 9.88
CA LEU A 262 -12.31 13.33 9.98
C LEU A 262 -12.80 12.94 8.58
N THR A 263 -13.57 11.86 8.52
CA THR A 263 -14.14 11.31 7.29
C THR A 263 -15.65 11.14 7.40
N ASP A 264 -16.36 11.00 6.28
CA ASP A 264 -17.67 10.35 6.28
C ASP A 264 -17.55 8.82 6.30
N LEU A 265 -18.67 8.11 6.42
CA LEU A 265 -18.69 6.64 6.49
C LEU A 265 -18.11 5.97 5.24
N ASP A 266 -18.08 6.67 4.11
CA ASP A 266 -17.47 6.24 2.85
C ASP A 266 -15.97 6.54 2.77
N GLY A 267 -15.36 7.04 3.86
CA GLY A 267 -13.93 7.30 3.95
C GLY A 267 -13.46 8.58 3.28
N ASN A 268 -14.38 9.47 2.88
CA ASN A 268 -14.00 10.74 2.26
C ASN A 268 -13.65 11.76 3.34
N GLU A 269 -12.47 12.33 3.22
CA GLU A 269 -11.99 13.38 4.11
C GLU A 269 -12.89 14.62 4.08
N LEU A 270 -13.24 15.10 5.28
CA LEU A 270 -14.10 16.26 5.46
C LEU A 270 -13.27 17.54 5.49
N THR A 271 -13.63 18.50 4.64
CA THR A 271 -13.02 19.84 4.63
C THR A 271 -13.66 20.80 5.66
N GLY A 272 -14.72 20.37 6.34
CA GLY A 272 -15.49 21.15 7.30
C GLY A 272 -16.64 20.32 7.89
N LEU A 273 -17.16 20.79 9.02
CA LEU A 273 -18.14 20.08 9.84
C LEU A 273 -19.55 20.70 9.80
N ASP A 274 -19.72 21.81 9.10
CA ASP A 274 -21.00 22.52 9.02
C ASP A 274 -22.09 21.64 8.41
N GLY A 275 -23.21 21.48 9.13
CA GLY A 275 -24.36 20.70 8.70
C GLY A 275 -24.15 19.17 8.75
N ARG A 276 -23.04 18.69 9.31
CA ARG A 276 -22.82 17.26 9.60
C ARG A 276 -23.35 16.95 11.00
N GLY A 277 -23.96 15.78 11.17
CA GLY A 277 -24.32 15.25 12.49
C GLY A 277 -23.31 14.25 13.03
N GLU A 278 -22.56 13.59 12.15
CA GLU A 278 -21.61 12.53 12.48
C GLU A 278 -20.41 12.60 11.53
N ALA A 279 -19.27 12.14 12.04
CA ALA A 279 -18.06 11.89 11.27
C ALA A 279 -17.34 10.67 11.84
N TRP A 280 -16.31 10.17 11.14
CA TRP A 280 -15.53 9.02 11.56
C TRP A 280 -14.05 9.34 11.51
N THR A 281 -13.30 8.78 12.44
CA THR A 281 -11.84 8.91 12.47
C THR A 281 -11.18 7.69 13.07
N SER A 282 -9.86 7.62 12.93
CA SER A 282 -9.07 6.58 13.58
C SER A 282 -8.57 7.06 14.93
N ILE A 283 -8.58 6.15 15.89
CA ILE A 283 -7.63 6.17 17.01
C ILE A 283 -6.70 4.96 16.97
N SER A 284 -6.67 4.26 15.81
CA SER A 284 -5.82 3.08 15.63
C SER A 284 -4.36 3.47 15.87
N PRO A 285 -3.60 2.69 16.65
CA PRO A 285 -2.17 2.93 16.82
C PRO A 285 -1.37 2.68 15.53
N THR A 286 -1.98 2.04 14.52
CA THR A 286 -1.35 1.68 13.24
C THR A 286 -2.31 1.92 12.08
N GLY A 287 -1.76 2.43 10.99
CA GLY A 287 -2.32 2.50 9.63
C GLY A 287 -3.80 2.85 9.48
N TRP A 288 -4.09 4.04 8.96
CA TRP A 288 -5.42 4.48 8.58
C TRP A 288 -5.38 5.12 7.19
N GLY A 289 -6.10 4.52 6.24
CA GLY A 289 -6.29 5.07 4.91
C GLY A 289 -7.60 5.84 4.76
N THR A 290 -7.66 6.69 3.76
CA THR A 290 -8.89 7.38 3.30
C THR A 290 -9.02 7.23 1.78
N VAL A 291 -10.16 7.65 1.21
CA VAL A 291 -10.32 7.64 -0.26
C VAL A 291 -9.31 8.58 -0.95
N GLN A 292 -9.04 9.74 -0.35
CA GLN A 292 -8.14 10.75 -0.90
C GLN A 292 -6.66 10.38 -0.69
N ARG A 293 -6.37 9.65 0.38
CA ARG A 293 -5.02 9.24 0.79
C ARG A 293 -5.07 7.76 1.19
N PRO A 294 -5.24 6.86 0.21
CA PRO A 294 -5.34 5.43 0.47
C PRO A 294 -4.02 4.91 0.99
N CYS A 295 -4.11 3.81 1.74
CA CYS A 295 -2.94 3.02 2.09
C CYS A 295 -2.26 2.46 0.82
N ARG A 296 -0.96 2.17 0.92
CA ARG A 296 -0.18 1.51 -0.14
C ARG A 296 0.74 0.46 0.47
N THR A 297 0.85 -0.70 -0.17
CA THR A 297 1.86 -1.68 0.24
C THR A 297 3.24 -1.15 -0.11
N VAL A 298 4.19 -1.29 0.82
CA VAL A 298 5.56 -0.82 0.67
C VAL A 298 6.57 -1.96 0.67
N GLU A 299 6.22 -3.09 1.29
CA GLU A 299 7.08 -4.27 1.36
C GLU A 299 6.20 -5.52 1.55
N VAL A 300 6.63 -6.64 0.94
CA VAL A 300 6.12 -7.98 1.24
C VAL A 300 7.30 -8.85 1.63
N THR A 301 7.36 -9.20 2.90
CA THR A 301 8.44 -9.97 3.52
C THR A 301 7.98 -11.40 3.71
N VAL A 302 8.73 -12.37 3.21
CA VAL A 302 8.31 -13.79 3.12
C VAL A 302 9.33 -14.73 3.74
N GLY A 303 8.90 -15.95 4.11
CA GLY A 303 9.81 -17.05 4.44
C GLY A 303 10.83 -16.75 5.55
N GLY A 304 10.43 -16.04 6.61
CA GLY A 304 11.31 -15.68 7.73
C GLY A 304 12.29 -14.55 7.44
N GLN A 305 12.13 -13.83 6.33
CA GLN A 305 12.84 -12.58 6.10
C GLN A 305 12.47 -11.55 7.18
N LYS A 306 13.43 -10.66 7.49
CA LYS A 306 13.26 -9.57 8.45
C LYS A 306 12.71 -8.34 7.71
N PRO A 307 11.54 -7.78 8.11
CA PRO A 307 11.01 -6.55 7.52
C PRO A 307 11.98 -5.37 7.73
N PHE A 308 12.00 -4.41 6.80
CA PHE A 308 12.96 -3.29 6.84
C PHE A 308 12.92 -2.48 8.15
N TRP A 309 11.77 -2.41 8.81
CA TRP A 309 11.53 -1.61 10.01
C TRP A 309 11.93 -2.32 11.30
N TRP A 310 12.17 -3.63 11.28
CA TRP A 310 12.57 -4.33 12.50
C TRP A 310 14.07 -4.12 12.76
N PHE A 311 14.43 -3.81 13.99
CA PHE A 311 15.82 -3.78 14.44
C PHE A 311 16.07 -4.54 15.74
N GLY A 312 15.02 -5.09 16.38
CA GLY A 312 15.14 -5.87 17.61
C GLY A 312 16.05 -7.11 17.48
N ASP A 313 16.57 -7.57 18.62
CA ASP A 313 17.38 -8.78 18.73
C ASP A 313 16.51 -10.04 18.62
N GLU A 314 16.98 -11.02 17.83
CA GLU A 314 16.47 -12.39 17.82
C GLU A 314 17.19 -13.15 18.94
N SER A 315 16.63 -13.13 20.16
CA SER A 315 17.22 -13.82 21.32
C SER A 315 16.91 -15.31 21.33
#